data_AF-A0A7V9P9E6-F1
#
_entry.id   AF-A0A7V9P9E6-F1
#
_cell.length_a   1.000
_cell.length_b   1.000
_cell.length_c   1.000
_cell.angle_alpha   90.00
_cell.angle_beta   90.00
_cell.angle_gamma   90.00
#
_symmetry.space_group_name_H-M   'P 1'
#
loop_
_entity.id
_entity.type
_entity.pdbx_description
1 polymer ?
#
loop_
_entity_poly.entity_id
_entity_poly.type
_entity_poly.pdbx_seq_one_letter_code
_entity_poly.pdbx_strand_id
1 'polypeptide(L)'
;MSPEQWQQTKYLFNILIELTQDERAARLASESDAEISAAVEKLLAADAADNFEETPVANLAYLWREDEEDKEIENFIGRRIGNYTVIREIGRGGMGIVFEANRSGGDFSKSVALKLLKRGMDSGAMLRRFRSERQILASLEHSNIARLLDGGMSDDGLPFFALELIEGEPLDKYCRTENLSIP
;
A
#
# COMPACT_ATOMS: atom_id res chain seq x y z
N MET A 1 21.39 4.15 13.98
CA MET A 1 21.21 3.79 12.57
C MET A 1 21.14 5.01 11.66
N SER A 2 22.04 5.08 10.69
CA SER A 2 22.04 6.11 9.64
C SER A 2 21.04 5.80 8.51
N PRO A 3 20.69 6.78 7.66
CA PRO A 3 19.85 6.56 6.48
C PRO A 3 20.40 5.51 5.51
N GLU A 4 21.73 5.41 5.36
CA GLU A 4 22.39 4.40 4.52
C GLU A 4 22.30 3.00 5.15
N GLN A 5 22.57 2.88 6.46
CA GLN A 5 22.44 1.61 7.17
C GLN A 5 21.00 1.09 7.09
N TRP A 6 20.00 1.98 7.17
CA TRP A 6 18.59 1.63 7.04
C TRP A 6 18.22 1.13 5.65
N GLN A 7 18.84 1.66 4.60
CA GLN A 7 18.65 1.12 3.25
C GLN A 7 19.22 -0.28 3.11
N GLN A 8 20.42 -0.51 3.65
CA GLN A 8 21.08 -1.81 3.58
C GLN A 8 20.31 -2.87 4.38
N THR A 9 19.81 -2.53 5.58
CA THR A 9 18.90 -3.39 6.36
C THR A 9 17.66 -3.78 5.56
N LYS A 10 17.00 -2.82 4.90
CA LYS A 10 15.81 -3.12 4.07
C LYS A 10 16.13 -4.05 2.91
N TYR A 11 17.22 -3.75 2.20
CA TYR A 11 17.68 -4.56 1.07
C TYR A 11 17.94 -6.01 1.49
N LEU A 12 18.67 -6.20 2.59
CA LEU A 12 18.96 -7.52 3.14
C LEU A 12 17.68 -8.23 3.58
N PHE A 13 16.80 -7.56 4.32
CA PHE A 13 15.52 -8.12 4.76
C PHE A 13 14.67 -8.64 3.58
N ASN A 14 14.51 -7.83 2.53
CA ASN A 14 13.71 -8.21 1.35
C ASN A 14 14.28 -9.41 0.59
N ILE A 15 15.59 -9.62 0.63
CA ILE A 15 16.20 -10.84 0.05
C ILE A 15 15.97 -12.02 0.99
N LEU A 16 16.20 -11.83 2.28
CA LEU A 16 16.18 -12.89 3.29
C LEU A 16 14.78 -13.46 3.57
N ILE A 17 13.72 -12.67 3.36
CA ILE A 17 12.33 -13.12 3.55
C ILE A 17 11.92 -14.19 2.54
N GLU A 18 12.48 -14.17 1.34
CA GLU A 18 12.19 -15.14 0.27
C GLU A 18 13.07 -16.41 0.37
N LEU A 19 14.04 -16.43 1.28
CA LEU A 19 14.97 -17.56 1.49
C LEU A 19 14.49 -18.51 2.60
N THR A 20 14.93 -19.77 2.50
CA THR A 20 14.72 -20.76 3.57
C THR A 20 15.47 -20.38 4.85
N GLN A 21 15.09 -20.97 5.98
CA GLN A 21 15.70 -20.67 7.29
C GLN A 21 17.23 -20.87 7.30
N ASP A 22 17.71 -21.93 6.65
CA ASP A 22 19.14 -22.26 6.58
C ASP A 22 19.91 -21.28 5.68
N GLU A 23 19.35 -20.92 4.52
CA GLU A 23 19.94 -19.94 3.59
C GLU A 23 19.97 -18.53 4.20
N ARG A 24 18.91 -18.18 4.93
CA ARG A 24 18.78 -16.91 5.65
C ARG A 24 19.87 -16.75 6.72
N ALA A 25 20.08 -17.78 7.55
CA ALA A 25 21.11 -17.76 8.58
C ALA A 25 22.53 -17.62 7.97
N ALA A 26 22.81 -18.35 6.88
CA ALA A 26 24.08 -18.28 6.19
C ALA A 26 24.34 -16.90 5.56
N ARG A 27 23.33 -16.30 4.93
CA ARG A 27 23.45 -15.00 4.28
C ARG A 27 23.54 -13.86 5.30
N LEU A 28 22.84 -13.96 6.44
CA LEU A 28 22.92 -12.97 7.50
C LEU A 28 24.27 -13.01 8.22
N ALA A 29 24.86 -14.20 8.40
CA ALA A 29 26.21 -14.35 8.95
C ALA A 29 27.33 -13.72 8.08
N SER A 30 27.03 -13.42 6.81
CA SER A 30 27.96 -12.69 5.92
C SER A 30 27.86 -11.16 6.01
N GLU A 31 26.90 -10.62 6.77
CA GLU A 31 26.80 -9.18 6.99
C GLU A 31 27.73 -8.74 8.13
N SER A 32 28.58 -7.77 7.83
CA SER A 32 29.64 -7.27 8.71
C SER A 32 29.16 -6.24 9.73
N ASP A 33 28.07 -5.54 9.44
CA ASP A 33 27.52 -4.52 10.33
C ASP A 33 26.51 -5.15 11.31
N ALA A 34 26.89 -5.18 12.59
CA ALA A 34 26.08 -5.75 13.66
C ALA A 34 24.76 -5.00 13.90
N GLU A 35 24.72 -3.68 13.63
CA GLU A 35 23.51 -2.87 13.78
C GLU A 35 22.49 -3.22 12.68
N ILE A 36 22.98 -3.43 11.45
CA ILE A 36 22.19 -3.90 10.32
C ILE A 36 21.67 -5.32 10.58
N SER A 37 22.53 -6.25 10.99
CA SER A 37 22.15 -7.64 11.24
C SER A 37 21.08 -7.75 12.34
N ALA A 38 21.27 -7.05 13.47
CA ALA A 38 20.29 -7.05 14.55
C ALA A 38 18.94 -6.43 14.14
N ALA A 39 18.94 -5.41 13.28
CA ALA A 39 17.72 -4.82 12.75
C ALA A 39 16.98 -5.78 11.81
N VAL A 40 17.72 -6.48 10.94
CA VAL A 40 17.16 -7.49 10.03
C VAL A 40 16.56 -8.67 10.81
N GLU A 41 17.23 -9.17 11.84
CA GLU A 41 16.68 -10.25 12.70
C GLU A 41 15.35 -9.86 13.35
N LYS A 42 15.26 -8.62 13.86
CA LYS A 42 14.01 -8.10 14.43
C LYS A 42 12.89 -8.04 13.39
N LEU A 43 13.19 -7.61 12.17
CA LEU A 43 12.20 -7.57 11.08
C LEU A 43 11.75 -8.98 10.67
N LEU A 44 12.68 -9.93 10.58
CA LEU A 44 12.38 -11.33 10.26
C LEU A 44 11.56 -12.01 11.36
N ALA A 45 11.83 -11.69 12.63
CA ALA A 45 11.05 -12.17 13.76
C ALA A 45 9.63 -11.57 13.78
N ALA A 46 9.49 -10.28 13.43
CA ALA A 46 8.20 -9.62 13.32
C ALA A 46 7.36 -10.13 12.15
N ASP A 47 7.99 -10.55 11.05
CA ASP A 47 7.31 -11.19 9.91
C ASP A 47 6.90 -12.63 10.20
N ALA A 48 7.73 -13.39 10.92
CA ALA A 48 7.45 -14.78 11.30
C ALA A 48 6.40 -14.89 12.42
N ALA A 49 6.26 -13.87 13.25
CA ALA A 49 5.12 -13.74 14.14
C ALA A 49 3.92 -13.35 13.28
N ASP A 50 3.01 -14.30 13.06
CA ASP A 50 1.72 -14.11 12.35
C ASP A 50 0.74 -13.21 13.15
N ASN A 51 1.25 -12.08 13.66
CA ASN A 51 0.59 -11.09 14.46
C ASN A 51 0.50 -9.79 13.66
N PHE A 52 -0.31 -9.81 12.61
CA PHE A 52 -0.78 -8.60 11.93
C PHE A 52 -1.82 -7.87 12.79
N GLU A 53 -1.50 -7.55 14.05
CA GLU A 53 -2.34 -6.64 14.85
C GLU A 53 -1.66 -5.31 15.19
N GLU A 54 -0.33 -5.15 15.04
CA GLU A 54 0.31 -3.87 15.36
C GLU A 54 1.51 -3.55 14.47
N THR A 55 1.30 -3.28 13.18
CA THR A 55 2.26 -2.46 12.43
C THR A 55 1.64 -1.11 12.13
N PRO A 56 2.09 -0.03 12.80
CA PRO A 56 1.60 1.32 12.50
C PRO A 56 1.77 1.62 11.01
N VAL A 57 0.74 2.23 10.40
CA VAL A 57 0.74 2.75 9.02
C VAL A 57 2.00 3.59 8.71
N ALA A 58 2.63 4.15 9.74
CA ALA A 58 3.91 4.85 9.70
C ALA A 58 5.11 4.00 9.24
N ASN A 59 5.16 2.69 9.55
CA ASN A 59 6.26 1.82 9.10
C ASN A 59 6.16 1.44 7.62
N LEU A 60 4.94 1.43 7.09
CA LEU A 60 4.73 1.29 5.65
C LEU A 60 5.17 2.58 4.93
N ALA A 61 4.87 3.76 5.50
CA ALA A 61 5.30 5.08 4.98
C ALA A 61 6.80 5.16 4.66
N TYR A 62 7.65 4.54 5.48
CA TYR A 62 9.10 4.58 5.35
C TYR A 62 9.68 3.57 4.34
N LEU A 63 8.95 2.52 3.95
CA LEU A 63 9.41 1.53 2.95
C LEU A 63 9.28 2.05 1.51
N TRP A 64 8.60 3.17 1.32
CA TRP A 64 8.32 3.74 0.01
C TRP A 64 9.27 4.90 -0.27
N ARG A 65 10.36 4.61 -0.99
CA ARG A 65 11.23 5.64 -1.52
C ARG A 65 10.70 6.18 -2.84
N GLU A 66 10.81 7.50 -2.95
CA GLU A 66 10.71 8.30 -4.17
C GLU A 66 11.85 7.89 -5.14
N ASP A 67 11.63 6.85 -5.93
CA ASP A 67 12.47 6.57 -7.10
C ASP A 67 11.58 6.54 -8.35
N GLU A 68 12.22 6.72 -9.51
CA GLU A 68 11.73 7.18 -10.82
C GLU A 68 10.39 6.62 -11.38
N GLU A 69 9.80 5.60 -10.76
CA GLU A 69 8.49 5.01 -11.08
C GLU A 69 7.30 5.97 -10.84
N ASP A 70 7.45 6.97 -9.97
CA ASP A 70 6.40 7.98 -9.75
C ASP A 70 6.07 8.77 -11.02
N LYS A 71 6.98 8.83 -12.02
CA LYS A 71 6.74 9.48 -13.32
C LYS A 71 5.75 8.73 -14.22
N GLU A 72 5.64 7.40 -14.13
CA GLU A 72 4.61 6.66 -14.89
C GLU A 72 3.20 6.93 -14.35
N ILE A 73 3.13 7.31 -13.07
CA ILE A 73 1.88 7.56 -12.37
C ILE A 73 1.35 8.99 -12.63
N GLU A 74 2.19 9.88 -13.16
CA GLU A 74 1.85 11.29 -13.36
C GLU A 74 0.76 11.57 -14.39
N ASN A 75 0.27 10.58 -15.16
CA ASN A 75 -0.87 10.83 -16.03
C ASN A 75 -1.85 9.65 -16.18
N PHE A 76 -2.52 9.30 -15.07
CA PHE A 76 -3.70 8.43 -15.11
C PHE A 76 -4.97 9.14 -15.58
N ILE A 77 -5.00 10.46 -15.69
CA ILE A 77 -6.24 11.19 -16.00
C ILE A 77 -6.75 10.83 -17.39
N GLY A 78 -8.04 10.46 -17.47
CA GLY A 78 -8.68 9.97 -18.70
C GLY A 78 -8.33 8.53 -19.05
N ARG A 79 -7.39 7.89 -18.33
CA ARG A 79 -7.04 6.50 -18.55
C ARG A 79 -8.13 5.58 -18.02
N ARG A 80 -8.34 4.46 -18.73
CA ARG A 80 -9.23 3.39 -18.30
C ARG A 80 -8.45 2.34 -17.50
N ILE A 81 -8.96 2.00 -16.32
CA ILE A 81 -8.48 0.96 -15.41
C ILE A 81 -9.65 0.01 -15.15
N GLY A 82 -9.59 -1.20 -15.71
CA GLY A 82 -10.74 -2.10 -15.71
C GLY A 82 -11.97 -1.42 -16.33
N ASN A 83 -13.06 -1.34 -15.55
CA ASN A 83 -14.30 -0.67 -15.95
C ASN A 83 -14.38 0.79 -15.50
N TYR A 84 -13.26 1.44 -15.18
CA TYR A 84 -13.26 2.78 -14.60
C TYR A 84 -12.41 3.76 -15.40
N THR A 85 -12.96 4.92 -15.71
CA THR A 85 -12.21 6.05 -16.30
C THR A 85 -11.80 7.01 -15.19
N VAL A 86 -10.50 7.23 -15.04
CA VAL A 86 -9.94 8.13 -14.02
C VAL A 86 -10.24 9.59 -14.37
N ILE A 87 -10.66 10.36 -13.36
CA ILE A 87 -11.07 11.76 -13.50
C ILE A 87 -10.05 12.71 -12.87
N ARG A 88 -9.67 12.49 -11.62
CA ARG A 88 -8.68 13.32 -10.89
C ARG A 88 -8.10 12.57 -9.70
N GLU A 89 -6.91 12.97 -9.26
CA GLU A 89 -6.36 12.50 -7.98
C GLU A 89 -7.14 13.11 -6.82
N ILE A 90 -7.44 12.30 -5.81
CA ILE A 90 -8.13 12.75 -4.57
C ILE A 90 -7.34 12.43 -3.31
N GLY A 91 -6.30 11.62 -3.40
CA GLY A 91 -5.40 11.37 -2.30
C GLY A 91 -4.21 10.52 -2.71
N ARG A 92 -3.10 10.69 -2.01
CA ARG A 92 -1.87 9.94 -2.22
C ARG A 92 -1.26 9.62 -0.86
N GLY A 93 -0.94 8.35 -0.68
CA GLY A 93 -0.12 7.86 0.41
C GLY A 93 0.83 6.84 -0.16
N GLY A 94 1.72 6.25 0.63
CA GLY A 94 2.67 5.36 -0.03
C GLY A 94 2.13 3.94 -0.31
N MET A 95 0.92 3.56 0.12
CA MET A 95 0.26 2.35 -0.42
C MET A 95 -0.19 2.55 -1.88
N GLY A 96 -0.10 3.76 -2.41
CA GLY A 96 -0.50 4.12 -3.75
C GLY A 96 -1.42 5.33 -3.79
N ILE A 97 -2.15 5.46 -4.89
CA ILE A 97 -2.88 6.69 -5.21
C ILE A 97 -4.36 6.40 -5.30
N VAL A 98 -5.16 7.30 -4.74
CA VAL A 98 -6.60 7.27 -4.84
C VAL A 98 -7.03 8.34 -5.84
N PHE A 99 -7.77 7.89 -6.84
CA PHE A 99 -8.40 8.74 -7.85
C PHE A 99 -9.91 8.76 -7.67
N GLU A 100 -10.55 9.87 -8.02
CA GLU A 100 -11.95 9.83 -8.42
C GLU A 100 -12.01 9.24 -9.83
N ALA A 101 -12.88 8.25 -10.03
CA ALA A 101 -13.07 7.60 -11.31
C ALA A 101 -14.56 7.36 -11.58
N ASN A 102 -14.96 7.34 -12.85
CA ASN A 102 -16.31 6.99 -13.27
C ASN A 102 -16.36 5.57 -13.79
N ARG A 103 -17.33 4.77 -13.33
CA ARG A 103 -17.58 3.46 -13.93
C ARG A 103 -18.06 3.63 -15.39
N SER A 104 -17.29 3.09 -16.32
CA SER A 104 -17.58 3.05 -17.75
C SER A 104 -18.54 1.89 -18.05
N GLY A 105 -19.66 2.19 -18.72
CA GLY A 105 -20.63 1.20 -19.20
C GLY A 105 -21.90 1.07 -18.34
N GLY A 106 -23.05 1.27 -18.98
CA GLY A 106 -24.39 1.24 -18.38
C GLY A 106 -25.12 2.59 -18.46
N ASP A 107 -26.42 2.59 -18.14
CA ASP A 107 -27.30 3.78 -18.19
C ASP A 107 -27.05 4.80 -17.05
N PHE A 108 -26.14 4.50 -16.13
CA PHE A 108 -25.84 5.33 -14.96
C PHE A 108 -24.32 5.47 -14.74
N SER A 109 -23.81 6.70 -14.76
CA SER A 109 -22.44 7.00 -14.32
C SER A 109 -22.39 7.01 -12.79
N LYS A 110 -21.56 6.15 -12.20
CA LYS A 110 -21.28 6.17 -10.76
C LYS A 110 -19.82 6.53 -10.52
N SER A 111 -19.59 7.61 -9.77
CA SER A 111 -18.27 7.99 -9.28
C SER A 111 -17.82 7.05 -8.16
N VAL A 112 -16.54 6.70 -8.16
CA VAL A 112 -15.88 5.83 -7.18
C VAL A 112 -14.55 6.42 -6.76
N ALA A 113 -14.10 6.02 -5.56
CA ALA A 113 -12.72 6.20 -5.15
C ALA A 113 -11.90 4.98 -5.62
N LEU A 114 -11.07 5.17 -6.64
CA LEU A 114 -10.23 4.14 -7.25
C LEU A 114 -8.82 4.20 -6.67
N LYS A 115 -8.47 3.27 -5.79
CA LYS A 115 -7.13 3.14 -5.20
C LYS A 115 -6.27 2.23 -6.07
N LEU A 116 -5.25 2.79 -6.72
CA LEU A 116 -4.21 2.06 -7.44
C LEU A 116 -3.02 1.79 -6.53
N LEU A 117 -2.50 0.58 -6.58
CA LEU A 117 -1.28 0.20 -5.86
C LEU A 117 -0.04 0.42 -6.79
N LYS A 118 1.08 0.92 -6.25
CA LYS A 118 2.33 1.18 -7.01
C LYS A 118 2.93 -0.11 -7.63
N ARG A 119 3.68 0.04 -8.73
CA ARG A 119 4.58 -1.02 -9.29
C ARG A 119 5.85 -1.15 -8.44
N GLY A 120 6.69 -2.15 -8.71
CA GLY A 120 7.86 -2.46 -7.87
C GLY A 120 7.56 -3.33 -6.63
N MET A 121 6.33 -3.82 -6.58
CA MET A 121 5.68 -4.47 -5.45
C MET A 121 5.30 -5.94 -5.77
N ASP A 122 6.03 -6.52 -6.72
CA ASP A 122 5.71 -7.76 -7.46
C ASP A 122 6.11 -9.05 -6.71
N SER A 123 6.32 -8.99 -5.40
CA SER A 123 6.58 -10.18 -4.59
C SER A 123 5.27 -10.91 -4.27
N GLY A 124 5.32 -12.24 -4.22
CA GLY A 124 4.14 -13.06 -3.87
C GLY A 124 3.50 -12.65 -2.53
N ALA A 125 4.25 -12.02 -1.63
CA ALA A 125 3.78 -11.44 -0.38
C ALA A 125 2.75 -10.33 -0.58
N MET A 126 2.90 -9.47 -1.60
CA MET A 126 1.90 -8.45 -1.86
C MET A 126 0.63 -9.03 -2.42
N LEU A 127 0.71 -9.94 -3.39
CA LEU A 127 -0.49 -10.51 -3.98
C LEU A 127 -1.33 -11.22 -2.91
N ARG A 128 -0.67 -11.84 -1.91
CA ARG A 128 -1.32 -12.34 -0.69
C ARG A 128 -1.98 -11.20 0.09
N ARG A 129 -1.27 -10.11 0.39
CA ARG A 129 -1.84 -8.94 1.09
C ARG A 129 -3.02 -8.30 0.35
N PHE A 130 -2.93 -8.12 -0.97
CA PHE A 130 -4.02 -7.61 -1.80
C PHE A 130 -5.25 -8.52 -1.70
N ARG A 131 -5.07 -9.84 -1.77
CA ARG A 131 -6.17 -10.81 -1.62
C ARG A 131 -6.76 -10.77 -0.22
N SER A 132 -5.94 -10.73 0.82
CA SER A 132 -6.40 -10.62 2.22
C SER A 132 -7.17 -9.32 2.45
N GLU A 133 -6.62 -8.19 2.01
CA GLU A 133 -7.26 -6.87 2.11
C GLU A 133 -8.60 -6.86 1.38
N ARG A 134 -8.65 -7.39 0.15
CA ARG A 134 -9.90 -7.54 -0.60
C ARG A 134 -10.93 -8.35 0.18
N GLN A 135 -10.51 -9.45 0.79
CA GLN A 135 -11.40 -10.34 1.54
C GLN A 135 -11.94 -9.66 2.81
N ILE A 136 -11.07 -8.94 3.53
CA ILE A 136 -11.46 -8.16 4.72
C ILE A 136 -12.46 -7.08 4.31
N LEU A 137 -12.10 -6.23 3.35
CA LEU A 137 -12.96 -5.14 2.89
C LEU A 137 -14.30 -5.64 2.32
N ALA A 138 -14.32 -6.80 1.65
CA ALA A 138 -15.55 -7.42 1.18
C ALA A 138 -16.46 -7.93 2.31
N SER A 139 -15.90 -8.21 3.49
CA SER A 139 -16.67 -8.64 4.67
C SER A 139 -17.19 -7.47 5.51
N LEU A 140 -16.71 -6.24 5.26
CA LEU A 140 -17.09 -5.05 6.03
C LEU A 140 -18.31 -4.37 5.41
N GLU A 141 -19.44 -4.44 6.11
CA GLU A 141 -20.66 -3.71 5.76
C GLU A 141 -21.10 -2.85 6.95
N HIS A 142 -20.80 -1.55 6.88
CA HIS A 142 -21.15 -0.60 7.93
C HIS A 142 -21.27 0.82 7.38
N SER A 143 -22.18 1.64 7.92
CA SER A 143 -22.43 3.02 7.44
C SER A 143 -21.22 3.95 7.52
N ASN A 144 -20.27 3.63 8.42
CA ASN A 144 -19.08 4.44 8.69
C ASN A 144 -17.80 3.86 8.06
N ILE A 145 -17.94 2.85 7.19
CA ILE A 145 -16.81 2.25 6.46
C ILE A 145 -17.15 2.32 4.97
N ALA A 146 -16.26 2.93 4.17
CA ALA A 146 -16.45 3.00 2.73
C ALA A 146 -16.49 1.58 2.14
N ARG A 147 -17.57 1.26 1.43
CA ARG A 147 -17.79 -0.10 0.92
C ARG A 147 -16.88 -0.42 -0.25
N LEU A 148 -16.37 -1.65 -0.28
CA LEU A 148 -15.74 -2.21 -1.46
C LEU A 148 -16.79 -2.49 -2.54
N LEU A 149 -16.65 -1.84 -3.68
CA LEU A 149 -17.54 -2.00 -4.84
C LEU A 149 -16.98 -3.03 -5.82
N ASP A 150 -15.67 -3.01 -6.04
CA ASP A 150 -14.95 -3.92 -6.94
C ASP A 150 -13.45 -3.94 -6.58
N GLY A 151 -12.73 -4.94 -7.07
CA GLY A 151 -11.27 -5.02 -6.95
C GLY A 151 -10.70 -5.98 -7.97
N GLY A 152 -9.59 -5.60 -8.60
CA GLY A 152 -9.02 -6.36 -9.70
C GLY A 152 -7.61 -5.94 -10.07
N MET A 153 -7.21 -6.31 -11.28
CA MET A 153 -5.98 -5.85 -11.91
C MET A 153 -6.34 -5.11 -13.19
N SER A 154 -5.60 -4.05 -13.49
CA SER A 154 -5.67 -3.36 -14.77
C SER A 154 -5.10 -4.21 -15.90
N ASP A 155 -5.29 -3.78 -17.15
CA ASP A 155 -4.76 -4.45 -18.35
C ASP A 155 -3.22 -4.59 -18.32
N ASP A 156 -2.56 -3.71 -17.59
CA ASP A 156 -1.11 -3.68 -17.39
C ASP A 156 -0.67 -4.23 -16.02
N GLY A 157 -1.56 -4.95 -15.33
CA GLY A 157 -1.24 -5.70 -14.11
C GLY A 157 -1.21 -4.88 -12.81
N LEU A 158 -1.64 -3.62 -12.82
CA LEU A 158 -1.74 -2.81 -11.61
C LEU A 158 -2.94 -3.26 -10.77
N PRO A 159 -2.73 -3.69 -9.51
CA PRO A 159 -3.85 -3.99 -8.63
C PRO A 159 -4.61 -2.72 -8.27
N PHE A 160 -5.93 -2.82 -8.19
CA PHE A 160 -6.79 -1.71 -7.80
C PHE A 160 -7.95 -2.15 -6.90
N PHE A 161 -8.44 -1.19 -6.10
CA PHE A 161 -9.71 -1.27 -5.40
C PHE A 161 -10.64 -0.14 -5.86
N ALA A 162 -11.89 -0.46 -6.14
CA ALA A 162 -12.95 0.52 -6.34
C ALA A 162 -13.80 0.57 -5.08
N LEU A 163 -13.75 1.72 -4.41
CA LEU A 163 -14.45 1.99 -3.15
C LEU A 163 -15.58 2.99 -3.39
N GLU A 164 -16.55 2.99 -2.48
CA GLU A 164 -17.53 4.07 -2.37
C GLU A 164 -16.80 5.41 -2.25
N LEU A 165 -17.16 6.36 -3.13
CA LEU A 165 -16.68 7.73 -3.04
C LEU A 165 -17.47 8.44 -1.94
N ILE A 166 -16.77 8.92 -0.91
CA ILE A 166 -17.39 9.67 0.18
C ILE A 166 -17.30 11.16 -0.15
N GLU A 167 -18.46 11.80 -0.29
CA GLU A 167 -18.54 13.26 -0.40
C GLU A 167 -18.38 13.86 1.00
N GLY A 168 -17.18 14.39 1.28
CA GLY A 168 -16.85 14.95 2.58
C GLY A 168 -15.47 15.58 2.61
N GLU A 169 -15.09 16.07 3.79
CA GLU A 169 -13.76 16.63 4.03
C GLU A 169 -12.84 15.57 4.67
N PRO A 170 -11.57 15.44 4.23
CA PRO A 170 -10.58 14.64 4.93
C PRO A 170 -10.49 15.01 6.41
N LEU A 171 -10.50 14.01 7.28
CA LEU A 171 -10.56 14.21 8.74
C LEU A 171 -9.41 15.09 9.25
N ASP A 172 -8.20 14.94 8.70
CA ASP A 172 -7.04 15.74 9.08
C ASP A 172 -7.24 17.22 8.74
N LYS A 173 -7.87 17.52 7.60
CA LYS A 173 -8.22 18.88 7.19
C LYS A 173 -9.33 19.44 8.08
N TYR A 174 -10.37 18.65 8.35
CA TYR A 174 -11.45 19.05 9.27
C TYR A 174 -10.91 19.39 10.66
N CYS A 175 -10.07 18.52 11.24
CA CYS A 175 -9.46 18.76 12.55
C CYS A 175 -8.62 20.04 12.60
N ARG A 176 -7.87 20.36 11.53
CA ARG A 176 -7.11 21.62 11.43
C ARG A 176 -8.02 22.83 11.33
N THR A 177 -9.07 22.77 10.50
CA THR A 177 -10.03 23.87 10.31
C THR A 177 -10.78 24.18 11.61
N GLU A 178 -11.22 23.15 12.32
CA GLU A 178 -11.96 23.27 13.58
C GLU A 178 -11.04 23.42 14.81
N ASN A 179 -9.72 23.44 14.61
CA ASN A 179 -8.69 23.58 15.64
C ASN A 179 -8.86 22.58 16.81
N LEU A 180 -9.19 21.33 16.47
CA LEU A 180 -9.43 20.27 17.45
C LEU A 180 -8.13 19.82 18.11
N SER A 181 -8.11 19.78 19.44
CA SER A 181 -7.02 19.22 20.22
C SER A 181 -7.32 17.77 20.62
N ILE A 182 -6.26 16.96 20.75
CA ILE A 182 -6.37 15.65 21.40
C ILE A 182 -6.54 15.92 22.91
N PRO A 183 -7.54 15.31 23.58
CA PRO A 183 -7.72 15.45 25.02
C PRO A 183 -6.56 14.86 25.84
#